data_AF-A0AAN9Z7L9-F1
#
_entry.id   AF-A0AAN9Z7L9-F1
#
_cell.length_a   1.000
_cell.length_b   1.000
_cell.length_c   1.000
_cell.angle_alpha   90.00
_cell.angle_beta   90.00
_cell.angle_gamma   90.00
#
_symmetry.space_group_name_H-M   'P 1'
#
loop_
_entity.id
_entity.type
_entity.pdbx_description
1 polymer ?
#
loop_
_entity_poly.entity_id
_entity_poly.type
_entity_poly.pdbx_seq_one_letter_code
_entity_poly.pdbx_strand_id
1 'polypeptide(L)'
;MSPALRARQRPPRWRAIRWALAAAPPLLLLLLLLLGYSPLAAHAAEIVHHESPAMDIAPERPFGDDADRLRGNGAALPIDSREDTGVVALGDTHYGYEKENGPQRWREIFERCGGRRQSPVDLDTSTAHTLHRPHILWWNYFLKPESVLLLNDGHTVKVHGKWADEKAVPFHWAAPDGPHYVFDHIHFHWGSSDREGSEHTVNGRAFPLEMHAVHFRKDLLSLEKALKEPSGLRVVGVLFHLSEHNNTGLAPVTEALREVREAHHAAQLPPFAVAALLPIFDKQYFTYNGSLTTPPCFESVSWVLRKEPMHVSAAQMDEFRQLLGENGKPIMKNYRPPQPLNDREIVQIRR
;
A
#
# COMPACT_ATOMS: atom_id res chain seq x y z
N MET A 1 53.90 56.18 -21.31
CA MET A 1 55.23 55.83 -21.87
C MET A 1 55.68 54.54 -21.18
N SER A 2 56.03 53.53 -21.98
CA SER A 2 56.51 52.16 -21.65
C SER A 2 57.91 52.15 -20.98
N PRO A 3 58.58 51.00 -20.65
CA PRO A 3 58.17 49.57 -20.59
C PRO A 3 58.77 48.69 -19.44
N ALA A 4 58.30 47.43 -19.35
CA ALA A 4 58.96 46.11 -19.07
C ALA A 4 59.96 45.93 -17.89
N LEU A 5 59.93 44.82 -17.11
CA LEU A 5 60.39 43.47 -17.48
C LEU A 5 60.00 42.38 -16.43
N ARG A 6 60.16 41.12 -16.87
CA ARG A 6 59.63 39.84 -16.38
C ARG A 6 60.50 39.14 -15.32
N ALA A 7 59.90 38.22 -14.55
CA ALA A 7 60.47 36.89 -14.29
C ALA A 7 59.37 35.85 -13.99
N ARG A 8 59.55 34.65 -14.55
CA ARG A 8 58.67 33.46 -14.53
C ARG A 8 59.09 32.52 -13.40
N GLN A 9 58.15 31.77 -12.80
CA GLN A 9 58.31 30.32 -12.47
C GLN A 9 56.94 29.61 -12.45
N ARG A 10 56.92 28.33 -12.86
CA ARG A 10 55.77 27.47 -13.22
C ARG A 10 55.25 26.61 -12.05
N PRO A 11 54.01 26.07 -12.11
CA PRO A 11 53.46 25.18 -11.09
C PRO A 11 53.78 23.68 -11.34
N PRO A 12 53.71 22.80 -10.31
CA PRO A 12 53.90 21.37 -10.47
C PRO A 12 52.65 20.64 -10.96
N ARG A 13 52.90 19.48 -11.59
CA ARG A 13 51.99 18.68 -12.44
C ARG A 13 51.20 17.62 -11.68
N TRP A 14 50.00 17.37 -12.18
CA TRP A 14 49.09 16.25 -11.91
C TRP A 14 49.68 14.87 -12.27
N ARG A 15 49.30 13.83 -11.51
CA ARG A 15 49.32 12.42 -11.95
C ARG A 15 47.99 11.74 -11.58
N ALA A 16 47.22 11.38 -12.61
CA ALA A 16 46.10 10.46 -12.56
C ALA A 16 46.61 9.04 -12.85
N ILE A 17 46.09 8.03 -12.16
CA ILE A 17 46.33 6.62 -12.45
C ILE A 17 45.01 6.03 -12.97
N ARG A 18 45.01 5.66 -14.26
CA ARG A 18 44.04 4.78 -14.91
C ARG A 18 44.64 3.37 -14.91
N TRP A 19 43.87 2.37 -14.49
CA TRP A 19 44.19 0.96 -14.77
C TRP A 19 43.60 0.56 -16.12
N ALA A 20 44.46 -0.02 -16.96
CA ALA A 20 44.15 -0.53 -18.28
C ALA A 20 43.62 -1.96 -18.19
N LEU A 21 42.59 -2.24 -18.98
CA LEU A 21 42.18 -3.58 -19.41
C LEU A 21 43.31 -4.21 -20.23
N ALA A 22 43.77 -5.39 -19.82
CA ALA A 22 44.55 -6.29 -20.68
C ALA A 22 43.96 -7.70 -20.55
N ALA A 23 43.42 -8.18 -21.66
CA ALA A 23 42.96 -9.55 -21.85
C ALA A 23 44.13 -10.53 -21.82
N ALA A 24 43.95 -11.69 -21.19
CA ALA A 24 44.82 -12.86 -21.32
C ALA A 24 43.98 -14.09 -21.75
N PRO A 25 44.57 -15.04 -22.52
CA PRO A 25 43.84 -15.93 -23.43
C PRO A 25 43.30 -17.21 -22.76
N PRO A 26 42.36 -17.92 -23.41
CA PRO A 26 41.67 -19.07 -22.84
C PRO A 26 42.52 -20.33 -23.01
N LEU A 27 43.37 -20.68 -22.04
CA LEU A 27 44.02 -22.00 -22.02
C LEU A 27 44.48 -22.47 -20.62
N LEU A 28 44.04 -21.82 -19.55
CA LEU A 28 44.35 -22.23 -18.17
C LEU A 28 43.11 -22.66 -17.34
N LEU A 29 41.92 -22.72 -17.95
CA LEU A 29 40.70 -23.22 -17.30
C LEU A 29 40.38 -24.69 -17.60
N LEU A 30 41.16 -25.36 -18.46
CA LEU A 30 40.93 -26.76 -18.83
C LEU A 30 41.75 -27.78 -18.02
N LEU A 31 42.58 -27.34 -17.07
CA LEU A 31 43.42 -28.25 -16.25
C LEU A 31 42.94 -28.42 -14.79
N LEU A 32 42.00 -27.60 -14.32
CA LEU A 32 41.47 -27.68 -12.94
C LEU A 32 40.16 -28.48 -12.81
N LEU A 33 39.59 -28.96 -13.92
CA LEU A 33 38.40 -29.83 -13.92
C LEU A 33 38.73 -31.33 -14.07
N LEU A 34 40.00 -31.71 -14.16
CA LEU A 34 40.43 -33.11 -14.29
C LEU A 34 41.05 -33.72 -13.01
N LEU A 35 41.08 -33.00 -11.89
CA LEU A 35 41.66 -33.51 -10.63
C LEU A 35 40.73 -33.51 -9.41
N GLY A 36 39.43 -33.27 -9.58
CA GLY A 36 38.43 -33.67 -8.58
C GLY A 36 38.53 -33.06 -7.17
N TYR A 37 39.17 -31.91 -6.98
CA TYR A 37 39.28 -31.26 -5.66
C TYR A 37 38.23 -30.16 -5.47
N SER A 38 37.26 -30.42 -4.61
CA SER A 38 36.42 -29.39 -3.96
C SER A 38 36.89 -29.19 -2.52
N PRO A 39 37.25 -27.98 -2.07
CA PRO A 39 37.50 -27.72 -0.65
C PRO A 39 36.22 -27.30 0.09
N LEU A 40 36.06 -27.96 1.23
CA LEU A 40 34.96 -28.01 2.18
C LEU A 40 34.69 -26.75 3.01
N ALA A 41 33.54 -26.84 3.67
CA ALA A 41 33.16 -26.17 4.91
C ALA A 41 34.13 -26.37 6.11
N ALA A 42 33.84 -25.59 7.15
CA ALA A 42 34.25 -25.66 8.57
C ALA A 42 35.58 -25.01 8.99
N HIS A 43 35.52 -24.04 9.93
CA HIS A 43 35.97 -24.19 11.34
C HIS A 43 35.57 -22.95 12.19
N ALA A 44 35.14 -23.22 13.44
CA ALA A 44 34.96 -22.27 14.56
C ALA A 44 36.24 -22.28 15.45
N ALA A 45 36.69 -21.18 16.06
CA ALA A 45 36.54 -20.73 17.47
C ALA A 45 37.62 -19.64 17.68
N GLU A 46 37.49 -18.56 18.46
CA GLU A 46 37.51 -18.43 19.94
C GLU A 46 37.11 -16.99 20.31
N ILE A 47 36.33 -16.77 21.39
CA ILE A 47 36.23 -15.48 22.09
C ILE A 47 36.29 -15.73 23.60
N VAL A 48 37.16 -14.97 24.26
CA VAL A 48 37.54 -15.01 25.67
C VAL A 48 36.51 -14.31 26.57
N HIS A 49 36.34 -14.88 27.76
CA HIS A 49 35.49 -14.44 28.87
C HIS A 49 35.79 -13.04 29.43
N HIS A 50 34.74 -12.32 29.83
CA HIS A 50 34.77 -11.35 30.92
C HIS A 50 33.43 -11.34 31.67
N GLU A 51 33.44 -11.75 32.95
CA GLU A 51 32.41 -11.47 33.98
C GLU A 51 32.62 -10.04 34.52
N SER A 52 31.70 -9.27 35.13
CA SER A 52 30.48 -9.48 35.97
C SER A 52 29.58 -8.19 35.91
N PRO A 53 28.57 -7.91 36.78
CA PRO A 53 27.72 -8.73 37.64
C PRO A 53 26.19 -8.51 37.44
N ALA A 54 25.41 -9.30 38.18
CA ALA A 54 23.95 -9.45 38.16
C ALA A 54 23.13 -8.25 38.68
N MET A 55 21.88 -8.18 38.23
CA MET A 55 20.79 -7.44 38.89
C MET A 55 19.51 -8.28 38.81
N ASP A 56 18.97 -8.62 39.99
CA ASP A 56 17.79 -9.45 40.23
C ASP A 56 16.49 -8.83 39.68
N ILE A 57 15.71 -9.61 38.91
CA ILE A 57 14.24 -9.48 38.81
C ILE A 57 13.62 -10.88 38.75
N ALA A 58 12.60 -11.09 39.57
CA ALA A 58 11.93 -12.35 39.92
C ALA A 58 11.19 -13.06 38.77
N PRO A 59 10.90 -14.38 38.88
CA PRO A 59 10.26 -15.15 37.81
C PRO A 59 8.72 -15.06 37.85
N GLU A 60 8.10 -14.76 36.71
CA GLU A 60 6.69 -15.05 36.45
C GLU A 60 6.50 -16.40 35.74
N ARG A 61 5.32 -16.98 35.99
CA ARG A 61 4.98 -18.41 35.97
C ARG A 61 4.81 -19.01 34.56
N PRO A 62 4.97 -20.34 34.39
CA PRO A 62 4.79 -21.01 33.12
C PRO A 62 3.31 -21.07 32.68
N PHE A 63 3.07 -20.84 31.39
CA PHE A 63 1.81 -21.13 30.72
C PHE A 63 1.55 -22.63 30.73
N GLY A 64 0.41 -23.04 31.29
CA GLY A 64 -0.06 -24.41 31.30
C GLY A 64 -0.76 -24.78 29.99
N ASP A 65 -0.50 -26.01 29.55
CA ASP A 65 -1.23 -26.74 28.53
C ASP A 65 -2.71 -26.91 28.90
N ASP A 66 -3.62 -26.61 27.97
CA ASP A 66 -5.00 -27.11 27.99
C ASP A 66 -5.39 -27.51 26.56
N ALA A 67 -4.77 -28.59 26.10
CA ALA A 67 -5.16 -29.32 24.90
C ALA A 67 -6.12 -30.45 25.28
N ASP A 68 -7.36 -30.14 25.66
CA ASP A 68 -8.47 -31.11 25.54
C ASP A 68 -9.85 -30.44 25.79
N ARG A 69 -10.45 -29.81 24.77
CA ARG A 69 -11.91 -29.55 24.76
C ARG A 69 -12.47 -29.00 23.44
N LEU A 70 -12.34 -29.75 22.33
CA LEU A 70 -13.19 -29.51 21.15
C LEU A 70 -13.65 -30.83 20.52
N ARG A 71 -14.67 -31.44 21.14
CA ARG A 71 -15.65 -32.27 20.44
C ARG A 71 -17.03 -31.70 20.75
N GLY A 72 -17.73 -31.22 19.73
CA GLY A 72 -19.18 -31.05 19.80
C GLY A 72 -19.72 -29.74 19.25
N ASN A 73 -20.30 -29.85 18.05
CA ASN A 73 -21.47 -29.14 17.51
C ASN A 73 -21.44 -27.61 17.33
N GLY A 74 -21.89 -27.22 16.14
CA GLY A 74 -21.92 -25.85 15.65
C GLY A 74 -22.86 -24.95 16.44
N ALA A 75 -22.31 -23.83 16.86
CA ALA A 75 -23.00 -22.58 17.14
C ALA A 75 -21.97 -21.46 16.92
N ALA A 76 -22.34 -20.42 16.18
CA ALA A 76 -21.51 -19.23 16.02
C ALA A 76 -21.27 -18.61 17.40
N LEU A 77 -20.00 -18.47 17.79
CA LEU A 77 -19.64 -17.79 19.03
C LEU A 77 -19.66 -16.28 18.80
N PRO A 78 -20.29 -15.48 19.68
CA PRO A 78 -20.18 -14.03 19.63
C PRO A 78 -18.76 -13.65 20.04
N ILE A 79 -18.07 -12.91 19.18
CA ILE A 79 -16.75 -12.35 19.49
C ILE A 79 -17.00 -11.12 20.36
N ASP A 80 -16.69 -11.22 21.65
CA ASP A 80 -16.71 -10.10 22.59
C ASP A 80 -15.61 -9.10 22.20
N SER A 81 -16.02 -7.95 21.67
CA SER A 81 -15.14 -6.92 21.10
C SER A 81 -14.55 -5.96 22.14
N ARG A 82 -14.23 -6.47 23.34
CA ARG A 82 -13.58 -5.67 24.38
C ARG A 82 -12.18 -6.18 24.67
N GLU A 83 -11.28 -5.95 23.73
CA GLU A 83 -9.89 -5.70 24.06
C GLU A 83 -9.52 -4.26 23.68
N ASP A 84 -8.93 -3.62 24.68
CA ASP A 84 -8.58 -2.21 24.85
C ASP A 84 -7.68 -1.69 23.71
N THR A 85 -8.31 -1.26 22.62
CA THR A 85 -7.68 -0.36 21.65
C THR A 85 -7.93 1.06 22.15
N GLY A 86 -6.87 1.81 22.45
CA GLY A 86 -6.90 3.19 22.92
C GLY A 86 -7.46 4.20 21.90
N VAL A 87 -8.63 3.93 21.36
CA VAL A 87 -9.44 4.84 20.57
C VAL A 87 -10.11 5.79 21.55
N VAL A 88 -9.68 7.05 21.51
CA VAL A 88 -10.41 8.15 22.15
C VAL A 88 -11.87 8.05 21.68
N ALA A 89 -12.78 7.82 22.64
CA ALA A 89 -14.21 7.80 22.39
C ALA A 89 -14.68 9.19 21.89
N LEU A 90 -14.63 9.38 20.57
CA LEU A 90 -15.36 10.43 19.86
C LEU A 90 -16.81 9.96 19.85
N GLY A 91 -17.64 10.48 20.76
CA GLY A 91 -19.03 10.02 20.92
C GLY A 91 -19.82 10.06 19.61
N ASP A 92 -20.51 8.96 19.28
CA ASP A 92 -21.59 8.80 18.28
C ASP A 92 -21.53 9.62 16.97
N THR A 93 -20.34 9.99 16.46
CA THR A 93 -20.23 10.67 15.16
C THR A 93 -20.14 9.66 14.03
N HIS A 94 -21.28 9.07 13.68
CA HIS A 94 -21.40 8.19 12.52
C HIS A 94 -21.34 8.99 11.22
N TYR A 95 -20.50 8.57 10.26
CA TYR A 95 -20.48 9.14 8.91
C TYR A 95 -21.06 8.14 7.91
N GLY A 96 -21.64 8.65 6.84
CA GLY A 96 -22.13 7.83 5.74
C GLY A 96 -22.00 8.56 4.41
N TYR A 97 -22.86 8.18 3.47
CA TYR A 97 -22.91 8.77 2.12
C TYR A 97 -24.30 9.31 1.77
N GLU A 98 -25.21 9.33 2.74
CA GLU A 98 -26.57 9.84 2.59
C GLU A 98 -26.61 11.37 2.70
N LYS A 99 -27.77 11.98 2.45
CA LYS A 99 -27.91 13.43 2.53
C LYS A 99 -27.61 13.97 3.94
N GLU A 100 -27.97 13.22 4.98
CA GLU A 100 -27.93 13.63 6.38
C GLU A 100 -26.54 13.49 7.02
N ASN A 101 -25.70 12.57 6.54
CA ASN A 101 -24.39 12.25 7.11
C ASN A 101 -23.28 12.07 6.05
N GLY A 102 -23.54 12.51 4.80
CA GLY A 102 -22.66 12.36 3.65
C GLY A 102 -21.50 13.37 3.54
N PRO A 103 -20.65 13.22 2.51
CA PRO A 103 -19.46 14.03 2.27
C PRO A 103 -19.61 15.56 2.45
N GLN A 104 -20.75 16.10 2.03
CA GLN A 104 -21.10 17.52 2.14
C GLN A 104 -21.17 18.03 3.58
N ARG A 105 -21.40 17.14 4.56
CA ARG A 105 -21.52 17.46 5.99
C ARG A 105 -20.31 17.04 6.80
N TRP A 106 -19.42 16.20 6.27
CA TRP A 106 -18.31 15.65 7.04
C TRP A 106 -17.45 16.74 7.69
N ARG A 107 -17.23 17.89 7.04
CA ARG A 107 -16.46 19.00 7.64
C ARG A 107 -17.09 19.61 8.90
N GLU A 108 -18.40 19.48 9.09
CA GLU A 108 -19.12 19.98 10.28
C GLU A 108 -18.79 19.15 11.52
N ILE A 109 -18.48 17.87 11.31
CA ILE A 109 -18.25 16.86 12.35
C ILE A 109 -16.75 16.58 12.51
N PHE A 110 -16.06 16.50 11.39
CA PHE A 110 -14.64 16.22 11.26
C PHE A 110 -13.97 17.42 10.59
N GLU A 111 -13.52 18.39 11.38
CA GLU A 111 -12.95 19.66 10.91
C GLU A 111 -11.86 19.47 9.84
N ARG A 112 -11.03 18.43 9.99
CA ARG A 112 -9.96 18.07 9.03
C ARG A 112 -10.47 17.78 7.62
N CYS A 113 -11.72 17.35 7.45
CA CYS A 113 -12.33 17.14 6.13
C CYS A 113 -12.50 18.46 5.34
N GLY A 114 -12.35 19.64 5.99
CA GLY A 114 -12.28 20.95 5.36
C GLY A 114 -10.86 21.43 5.01
N GLY A 115 -9.84 20.57 5.10
CA GLY A 115 -8.45 20.91 4.81
C GLY A 115 -8.16 21.34 3.37
N ARG A 116 -6.95 21.84 3.12
CA ARG A 116 -6.52 22.36 1.80
C ARG A 116 -5.89 21.31 0.89
N ARG A 117 -5.57 20.12 1.42
CA ARG A 117 -4.99 19.00 0.67
C ARG A 117 -5.90 17.79 0.71
N GLN A 118 -7.20 18.01 0.61
CA GLN A 118 -8.20 16.95 0.62
C GLN A 118 -8.21 16.15 -0.69
N SER A 119 -8.60 14.90 -0.58
CA SER A 119 -8.78 13.93 -1.67
C SER A 119 -10.22 13.42 -1.68
N PRO A 120 -10.71 12.89 -2.82
CA PRO A 120 -10.01 12.76 -4.11
C PRO A 120 -9.90 14.09 -4.86
N VAL A 121 -9.27 14.10 -6.04
CA VAL A 121 -9.21 15.26 -6.96
C VAL A 121 -9.50 14.83 -8.40
N ASP A 122 -9.84 15.78 -9.27
CA ASP A 122 -9.83 15.53 -10.71
C ASP A 122 -8.38 15.54 -11.24
N LEU A 123 -8.03 14.52 -12.00
CA LEU A 123 -6.73 14.39 -12.65
C LEU A 123 -6.79 15.07 -14.03
N ASP A 124 -6.61 16.39 -14.03
CA ASP A 124 -6.49 17.17 -15.26
C ASP A 124 -5.13 16.87 -15.94
N THR A 125 -5.19 16.09 -17.01
CA THR A 125 -4.02 15.66 -17.77
C THR A 125 -3.37 16.79 -18.58
N SER A 126 -4.06 17.92 -18.77
CA SER A 126 -3.55 19.07 -19.51
C SER A 126 -2.64 19.96 -18.66
N THR A 127 -2.85 19.99 -17.33
CA THR A 127 -2.04 20.76 -16.38
C THR A 127 -1.00 19.91 -15.66
N ALA A 128 -1.08 18.58 -15.77
CA ALA A 128 -0.18 17.67 -15.08
C ALA A 128 1.29 17.86 -15.50
N HIS A 129 2.14 18.18 -14.52
CA HIS A 129 3.57 18.28 -14.74
C HIS A 129 4.16 16.90 -15.03
N THR A 130 4.95 16.76 -16.09
CA THR A 130 5.50 15.46 -16.50
C THR A 130 6.92 15.29 -16.01
N LEU A 131 7.19 14.15 -15.35
CA LEU A 131 8.53 13.68 -15.02
C LEU A 131 8.75 12.27 -15.58
N HIS A 132 10.01 11.85 -15.72
CA HIS A 132 10.38 10.47 -16.07
C HIS A 132 10.77 9.63 -14.85
N ARG A 133 10.88 10.25 -13.67
CA ARG A 133 11.26 9.62 -12.41
C ARG A 133 10.51 10.28 -11.26
N PRO A 134 10.35 9.60 -10.11
CA PRO A 134 10.85 8.26 -9.78
C PRO A 134 10.07 7.09 -10.40
N HIS A 135 10.71 5.92 -10.53
CA HIS A 135 10.02 4.66 -10.82
C HIS A 135 9.72 3.91 -9.53
N ILE A 136 8.57 3.24 -9.45
CA ILE A 136 8.21 2.43 -8.28
C ILE A 136 8.87 1.05 -8.38
N LEU A 137 9.50 0.63 -7.30
CA LEU A 137 10.08 -0.69 -7.12
C LEU A 137 9.21 -1.48 -6.15
N TRP A 138 8.72 -2.62 -6.61
CA TRP A 138 7.76 -3.47 -5.89
C TRP A 138 8.46 -4.72 -5.37
N TRP A 139 8.19 -5.09 -4.13
CA TRP A 139 8.77 -6.27 -3.49
C TRP A 139 7.70 -7.14 -2.85
N ASN A 140 7.84 -8.46 -2.98
CA ASN A 140 6.93 -9.49 -2.45
C ASN A 140 5.47 -9.49 -2.94
N TYR A 141 5.04 -8.65 -3.90
CA TYR A 141 3.64 -8.61 -4.36
C TYR A 141 3.13 -9.92 -4.99
N PHE A 142 4.03 -10.79 -5.45
CA PHE A 142 3.71 -12.12 -5.99
C PHE A 142 3.76 -13.23 -4.91
N LEU A 143 4.23 -12.93 -3.71
CA LEU A 143 4.18 -13.88 -2.59
C LEU A 143 2.76 -13.93 -2.05
N LYS A 144 2.19 -15.14 -2.04
CA LYS A 144 0.88 -15.39 -1.46
C LYS A 144 0.96 -15.28 0.07
N PRO A 145 -0.03 -14.65 0.72
CA PRO A 145 -0.20 -14.75 2.15
C PRO A 145 -0.55 -16.20 2.55
N GLU A 146 -0.48 -16.51 3.84
CA GLU A 146 -1.01 -17.76 4.40
C GLU A 146 -2.54 -17.76 4.36
N SER A 147 -3.16 -16.59 4.55
CA SER A 147 -4.61 -16.42 4.51
C SER A 147 -5.01 -15.05 3.96
N VAL A 148 -6.17 -14.98 3.31
CA VAL A 148 -6.79 -13.74 2.81
C VAL A 148 -8.16 -13.54 3.47
N LEU A 149 -8.35 -12.46 4.21
CA LEU A 149 -9.62 -12.11 4.83
C LEU A 149 -10.36 -11.08 3.97
N LEU A 150 -11.59 -11.39 3.60
CA LEU A 150 -12.54 -10.45 3.01
C LEU A 150 -13.49 -9.98 4.12
N LEU A 151 -13.66 -8.67 4.28
CA LEU A 151 -14.49 -8.08 5.33
C LEU A 151 -15.38 -7.00 4.73
N ASN A 152 -16.69 -7.08 4.93
CA ASN A 152 -17.57 -5.93 4.76
C ASN A 152 -17.55 -5.14 6.06
N ASP A 153 -16.99 -3.92 6.06
CA ASP A 153 -16.90 -3.10 7.27
C ASP A 153 -18.12 -2.19 7.47
N GLY A 154 -19.15 -2.33 6.64
CA GLY A 154 -20.36 -1.51 6.65
C GLY A 154 -20.26 -0.24 5.79
N HIS A 155 -19.07 0.12 5.31
CA HIS A 155 -18.84 1.23 4.37
C HIS A 155 -18.25 0.77 3.03
N THR A 156 -17.45 -0.29 3.06
CA THR A 156 -16.79 -0.90 1.90
C THR A 156 -16.53 -2.38 2.19
N VAL A 157 -16.10 -3.11 1.15
CA VAL A 157 -15.39 -4.37 1.35
C VAL A 157 -13.88 -4.13 1.42
N LYS A 158 -13.20 -4.84 2.32
CA LYS A 158 -11.75 -4.81 2.57
C LYS A 158 -11.14 -6.18 2.34
N VAL A 159 -9.96 -6.20 1.75
CA VAL A 159 -9.14 -7.40 1.53
C VAL A 159 -7.85 -7.25 2.33
N HIS A 160 -7.67 -8.14 3.30
CA HIS A 160 -6.47 -8.24 4.13
C HIS A 160 -5.71 -9.52 3.81
N GLY A 161 -4.38 -9.49 3.89
CA GLY A 161 -3.54 -10.67 3.83
C GLY A 161 -2.80 -10.88 5.15
N LYS A 162 -2.62 -12.15 5.55
CA LYS A 162 -1.76 -12.52 6.67
C LYS A 162 -0.58 -13.34 6.15
N TRP A 163 0.64 -12.82 6.31
CA TRP A 163 1.87 -13.52 5.94
C TRP A 163 2.53 -14.14 7.16
N ALA A 164 3.33 -15.18 6.94
CA ALA A 164 4.05 -15.91 7.98
C ALA A 164 5.07 -15.04 8.75
N ASP A 165 5.65 -14.04 8.08
CA ASP A 165 6.68 -13.15 8.60
C ASP A 165 6.44 -11.74 8.03
N GLU A 166 6.70 -10.69 8.82
CA GLU A 166 6.66 -9.29 8.40
C GLU A 166 7.54 -9.00 7.18
N LYS A 167 8.65 -9.73 7.01
CA LYS A 167 9.55 -9.64 5.86
C LYS A 167 8.91 -10.14 4.57
N ALA A 168 7.86 -10.96 4.66
CA ALA A 168 7.12 -11.46 3.50
C ALA A 168 5.98 -10.52 3.08
N VAL A 169 5.59 -9.55 3.91
CA VAL A 169 4.56 -8.56 3.58
C VAL A 169 5.01 -7.73 2.36
N PRO A 170 4.13 -7.50 1.36
CA PRO A 170 4.43 -6.67 0.21
C PRO A 170 4.82 -5.25 0.60
N PHE A 171 5.83 -4.69 -0.05
CA PHE A 171 6.21 -3.29 0.15
C PHE A 171 6.83 -2.69 -1.10
N HIS A 172 6.84 -1.38 -1.19
CA HIS A 172 7.42 -0.67 -2.33
C HIS A 172 8.06 0.65 -1.93
N TRP A 173 8.90 1.18 -2.81
CA TRP A 173 9.55 2.48 -2.68
C TRP A 173 9.78 3.09 -4.07
N ALA A 174 10.12 4.38 -4.13
CA ALA A 174 10.25 5.10 -5.40
C ALA A 174 11.65 5.72 -5.62
N ALA A 175 12.48 5.84 -4.59
CA ALA A 175 13.83 6.39 -4.69
C ALA A 175 14.80 5.59 -3.80
N PRO A 176 16.08 5.45 -4.16
CA PRO A 176 17.04 4.65 -3.38
C PRO A 176 17.04 4.94 -1.88
N ASP A 177 16.96 6.21 -1.49
CA ASP A 177 16.91 6.67 -0.10
C ASP A 177 15.49 7.11 0.34
N GLY A 178 14.48 6.73 -0.45
CA GLY A 178 13.09 7.09 -0.19
C GLY A 178 12.42 6.18 0.84
N PRO A 179 11.32 6.64 1.47
CA PRO A 179 10.58 5.84 2.42
C PRO A 179 9.99 4.57 1.77
N HIS A 180 10.07 3.47 2.51
CA HIS A 180 9.44 2.20 2.17
C HIS A 180 8.01 2.19 2.72
N TYR A 181 7.06 1.75 1.91
CA TYR A 181 5.66 1.63 2.29
C TYR A 181 5.22 0.17 2.26
N VAL A 182 4.82 -0.35 3.41
CA VAL A 182 4.35 -1.74 3.60
C VAL A 182 2.85 -1.82 3.38
N PHE A 183 2.40 -2.87 2.71
CA PHE A 183 1.00 -3.13 2.40
C PHE A 183 0.19 -3.39 3.67
N ASP A 184 -1.01 -2.83 3.72
CA ASP A 184 -1.95 -3.01 4.82
C ASP A 184 -3.22 -3.72 4.35
N HIS A 185 -3.96 -3.11 3.41
CA HIS A 185 -5.18 -3.69 2.85
C HIS A 185 -5.55 -3.08 1.49
N ILE A 186 -6.53 -3.71 0.84
CA ILE A 186 -7.24 -3.15 -0.31
C ILE A 186 -8.70 -2.85 0.07
N HIS A 187 -9.28 -1.77 -0.44
CA HIS A 187 -10.71 -1.52 -0.40
C HIS A 187 -11.22 -0.89 -1.71
N PHE A 188 -12.53 -0.72 -1.85
CA PHE A 188 -13.18 -0.37 -3.10
C PHE A 188 -14.24 0.73 -2.93
N HIS A 189 -14.35 1.59 -3.94
CA HIS A 189 -15.39 2.61 -4.05
C HIS A 189 -16.17 2.40 -5.35
N TRP A 190 -17.50 2.41 -5.27
CA TRP A 190 -18.39 2.20 -6.39
C TRP A 190 -19.63 3.08 -6.30
N GLY A 191 -20.33 3.17 -7.44
CA GLY A 191 -21.52 3.99 -7.62
C GLY A 191 -22.74 3.17 -7.99
N SER A 192 -23.87 3.88 -8.08
CA SER A 192 -25.18 3.28 -8.27
C SER A 192 -25.41 2.80 -9.71
N SER A 193 -24.55 3.21 -10.64
CA SER A 193 -24.59 2.86 -12.06
C SER A 193 -23.19 2.70 -12.64
N ASP A 194 -23.07 2.13 -13.83
CA ASP A 194 -21.76 1.88 -14.46
C ASP A 194 -21.06 3.15 -14.99
N ARG A 195 -21.66 4.33 -14.78
CA ARG A 195 -21.14 5.63 -15.25
C ARG A 195 -20.44 6.42 -14.14
N GLU A 196 -20.50 5.96 -12.90
CA GLU A 196 -19.97 6.62 -11.71
C GLU A 196 -19.52 5.61 -10.66
N GLY A 197 -18.68 6.03 -9.72
CA GLY A 197 -18.27 5.20 -8.60
C GLY A 197 -16.85 5.43 -8.13
N SER A 198 -15.96 5.84 -9.03
CA SER A 198 -14.63 6.29 -8.68
C SER A 198 -14.68 7.58 -7.89
N GLU A 199 -13.74 7.73 -6.98
CA GLU A 199 -13.50 8.93 -6.20
C GLU A 199 -12.69 9.93 -7.04
N HIS A 200 -11.57 9.48 -7.61
CA HIS A 200 -10.84 10.26 -8.60
C HIS A 200 -11.58 10.28 -9.93
N THR A 201 -11.45 11.40 -10.63
CA THR A 201 -11.87 11.55 -12.02
C THR A 201 -10.66 11.86 -12.89
N VAL A 202 -10.78 11.64 -14.20
CA VAL A 202 -9.74 12.01 -15.17
C VAL A 202 -10.36 12.96 -16.20
N ASN A 203 -9.89 14.20 -16.25
CA ASN A 203 -10.47 15.27 -17.08
C ASN A 203 -12.00 15.37 -16.91
N GLY A 204 -12.47 15.31 -15.66
CA GLY A 204 -13.89 15.35 -15.29
C GLY A 204 -14.66 14.04 -15.51
N ARG A 205 -14.04 12.97 -16.00
CA ARG A 205 -14.71 11.68 -16.24
C ARG A 205 -14.55 10.73 -15.04
N ALA A 206 -15.68 10.26 -14.53
CA ALA A 206 -15.76 9.20 -13.53
C ALA A 206 -15.71 7.79 -14.15
N PHE A 207 -15.43 6.80 -13.31
CA PHE A 207 -15.33 5.38 -13.62
C PHE A 207 -16.28 4.58 -12.69
N PRO A 208 -16.77 3.39 -13.08
CA PRO A 208 -17.68 2.59 -12.26
C PRO A 208 -17.12 2.13 -10.91
N LEU A 209 -15.81 1.91 -10.83
CA LEU A 209 -15.14 1.36 -9.65
C LEU A 209 -13.73 1.95 -9.51
N GLU A 210 -13.33 2.21 -8.27
CA GLU A 210 -11.97 2.54 -7.89
C GLU A 210 -11.51 1.65 -6.73
N MET A 211 -10.33 1.07 -6.89
CA MET A 211 -9.68 0.26 -5.85
C MET A 211 -8.54 1.06 -5.21
N HIS A 212 -8.47 1.05 -3.89
CA HIS A 212 -7.38 1.62 -3.11
C HIS A 212 -6.58 0.52 -2.42
N ALA A 213 -5.30 0.40 -2.75
CA ALA A 213 -4.34 -0.38 -1.98
C ALA A 213 -3.59 0.54 -1.02
N VAL A 214 -3.85 0.39 0.27
CA VAL A 214 -3.31 1.22 1.34
C VAL A 214 -1.99 0.65 1.82
N HIS A 215 -1.00 1.53 1.96
CA HIS A 215 0.30 1.21 2.50
C HIS A 215 0.72 2.28 3.51
N PHE A 216 1.49 1.89 4.53
CA PHE A 216 2.01 2.83 5.53
C PHE A 216 3.54 2.82 5.57
N ARG A 217 4.12 3.95 5.99
CA ARG A 217 5.57 4.14 6.09
C ARG A 217 6.15 3.16 7.11
N LYS A 218 7.10 2.35 6.69
CA LYS A 218 7.65 1.24 7.49
C LYS A 218 8.32 1.71 8.78
N ASP A 219 9.01 2.85 8.75
CA ASP A 219 9.71 3.45 9.90
C ASP A 219 8.76 4.00 10.99
N LEU A 220 7.48 4.21 10.67
CA LEU A 220 6.46 4.60 11.65
C LEU A 220 5.88 3.41 12.44
N LEU A 221 6.26 2.19 12.06
CA LEU A 221 5.97 0.91 12.74
C LEU A 221 4.49 0.52 12.86
N SER A 222 3.54 1.40 12.52
CA SER A 222 2.11 1.12 12.59
C SER A 222 1.30 2.06 11.71
N LEU A 223 0.16 1.58 11.23
CA LEU A 223 -0.82 2.40 10.51
C LEU A 223 -1.32 3.57 11.37
N GLU A 224 -1.53 3.37 12.67
CA GLU A 224 -2.06 4.40 13.57
C GLU A 224 -1.14 5.63 13.68
N LYS A 225 0.18 5.40 13.77
CA LYS A 225 1.17 6.48 13.74
C LYS A 225 1.24 7.11 12.35
N ALA A 226 1.24 6.29 11.30
CA ALA A 226 1.30 6.75 9.92
C ALA A 226 0.12 7.64 9.50
N LEU A 227 -1.08 7.39 10.01
CA LEU A 227 -2.28 8.20 9.77
C LEU A 227 -2.09 9.67 10.14
N LYS A 228 -1.24 9.95 11.13
CA LYS A 228 -1.06 11.28 11.73
C LYS A 228 0.13 12.04 11.14
N GLU A 229 0.94 11.40 10.29
CA GLU A 229 2.17 11.97 9.71
C GLU A 229 1.98 12.37 8.24
N PRO A 230 2.49 13.54 7.80
CA PRO A 230 2.52 13.90 6.39
C PRO A 230 3.23 12.82 5.56
N SER A 231 2.57 12.35 4.50
CA SER A 231 3.06 11.23 3.67
C SER A 231 3.37 9.96 4.48
N GLY A 232 2.77 9.79 5.66
CA GLY A 232 2.84 8.57 6.44
C GLY A 232 2.13 7.40 5.73
N LEU A 233 1.16 7.71 4.86
CA LEU A 233 0.52 6.74 4.00
C LEU A 233 0.92 6.91 2.54
N ARG A 234 0.91 5.81 1.80
CA ARG A 234 0.89 5.81 0.35
C ARG A 234 -0.25 4.94 -0.14
N VAL A 235 -1.17 5.55 -0.86
CA VAL A 235 -2.34 4.84 -1.41
C VAL A 235 -2.17 4.72 -2.90
N VAL A 236 -2.23 3.48 -3.38
CA VAL A 236 -2.21 3.17 -4.81
C VAL A 236 -3.65 3.02 -5.27
N GLY A 237 -4.13 3.98 -6.06
CA GLY A 237 -5.47 3.94 -6.64
C GLY A 237 -5.49 3.39 -8.05
N VAL A 238 -6.49 2.57 -8.34
CA VAL A 238 -6.71 1.94 -9.65
C VAL A 238 -8.15 2.15 -10.07
N LEU A 239 -8.33 2.85 -11.19
CA LEU A 239 -9.62 3.07 -11.83
C LEU A 239 -10.00 1.86 -12.69
N PHE A 240 -11.29 1.56 -12.80
CA PHE A 240 -11.80 0.46 -13.63
C PHE A 240 -12.79 0.98 -14.68
N HIS A 241 -12.62 0.62 -15.95
CA HIS A 241 -13.66 0.85 -16.96
C HIS A 241 -14.59 -0.36 -17.08
N LEU A 242 -15.81 -0.14 -17.59
CA LEU A 242 -16.72 -1.22 -17.93
C LEU A 242 -16.22 -2.02 -19.13
N SER A 243 -16.36 -3.34 -19.09
CA SER A 243 -16.02 -4.29 -20.15
C SER A 243 -17.06 -5.41 -20.24
N GLU A 244 -17.13 -6.08 -21.39
CA GLU A 244 -17.96 -7.28 -21.57
C GLU A 244 -17.37 -8.53 -20.89
N HIS A 245 -16.08 -8.49 -20.55
CA HIS A 245 -15.36 -9.61 -19.95
C HIS A 245 -15.14 -9.41 -18.45
N ASN A 246 -15.34 -10.48 -17.68
CA ASN A 246 -14.96 -10.51 -16.27
C ASN A 246 -13.46 -10.32 -16.09
N ASN A 247 -13.08 -9.53 -15.10
CA ASN A 247 -11.71 -9.40 -14.65
C ASN A 247 -11.33 -10.60 -13.77
N THR A 248 -10.41 -11.42 -14.27
CA THR A 248 -9.95 -12.64 -13.59
C THR A 248 -9.17 -12.37 -12.31
N GLY A 249 -8.48 -11.23 -12.23
CA GLY A 249 -7.79 -10.80 -11.01
C GLY A 249 -8.75 -10.40 -9.90
N LEU A 250 -9.89 -9.81 -10.26
CA LEU A 250 -10.95 -9.39 -9.35
C LEU A 250 -11.90 -10.54 -8.95
N ALA A 251 -11.96 -11.60 -9.76
CA ALA A 251 -12.88 -12.73 -9.59
C ALA A 251 -12.89 -13.33 -8.16
N PRO A 252 -11.74 -13.61 -7.50
CA PRO A 252 -11.73 -14.17 -6.15
C PRO A 252 -12.43 -13.29 -5.11
N VAL A 253 -12.44 -11.96 -5.32
CA VAL A 253 -13.16 -11.02 -4.46
C VAL A 253 -14.63 -11.00 -4.83
N THR A 254 -14.97 -10.77 -6.10
CA THR A 254 -16.37 -10.60 -6.53
C THR A 254 -17.22 -11.86 -6.30
N GLU A 255 -16.66 -13.05 -6.48
CA GLU A 255 -17.37 -14.32 -6.27
C GLU A 255 -17.71 -14.59 -4.78
N ALA A 256 -16.95 -13.97 -3.87
CA ALA A 256 -17.12 -14.12 -2.43
C ALA A 256 -17.91 -12.97 -1.77
N LEU A 257 -18.27 -11.91 -2.50
CA LEU A 257 -19.01 -10.77 -1.94
C LEU A 257 -20.35 -11.19 -1.32
N ARG A 258 -21.02 -12.20 -1.90
CA ARG A 258 -22.25 -12.79 -1.36
C ARG A 258 -22.09 -13.38 0.06
N GLU A 259 -20.89 -13.82 0.43
CA GLU A 259 -20.61 -14.40 1.76
C GLU A 259 -20.45 -13.32 2.83
N VAL A 260 -20.07 -12.11 2.42
CA VAL A 260 -19.91 -10.93 3.27
C VAL A 260 -20.96 -9.85 2.98
N ARG A 261 -22.15 -10.29 2.54
CA ARG A 261 -23.22 -9.37 2.14
C ARG A 261 -23.61 -8.42 3.27
N GLU A 262 -23.78 -8.94 4.49
CA GLU A 262 -24.15 -8.15 5.65
C GLU A 262 -22.96 -7.36 6.19
N ALA A 263 -23.22 -6.18 6.76
CA ALA A 263 -22.18 -5.38 7.41
C ALA A 263 -21.52 -6.18 8.56
N HIS A 264 -20.22 -5.98 8.72
CA HIS A 264 -19.36 -6.65 9.70
C HIS A 264 -19.20 -8.18 9.52
N HIS A 265 -19.71 -8.75 8.42
CA HIS A 265 -19.40 -10.13 8.06
C HIS A 265 -18.03 -10.24 7.40
N ALA A 266 -17.35 -11.35 7.67
CA ALA A 266 -16.06 -11.66 7.08
C ALA A 266 -16.03 -13.09 6.53
N ALA A 267 -15.24 -13.29 5.48
CA ALA A 267 -15.03 -14.58 4.83
C ALA A 267 -13.53 -14.83 4.60
N GLN A 268 -13.12 -16.09 4.79
CA GLN A 268 -11.75 -16.53 4.54
C GLN A 268 -11.63 -17.03 3.11
N LEU A 269 -10.85 -16.34 2.28
CA LEU A 269 -10.65 -16.70 0.87
C LEU A 269 -9.45 -17.64 0.69
N PRO A 270 -9.44 -18.46 -0.38
CA PRO A 270 -8.24 -19.14 -0.83
C PRO A 270 -7.10 -18.13 -1.08
N PRO A 271 -5.85 -18.42 -0.67
CA PRO A 271 -4.76 -17.46 -0.82
C PRO A 271 -4.43 -17.10 -2.27
N PHE A 272 -4.44 -15.80 -2.56
CA PHE A 272 -3.94 -15.21 -3.80
C PHE A 272 -2.97 -14.06 -3.48
N ALA A 273 -2.04 -13.81 -4.40
CA ALA A 273 -1.05 -12.76 -4.22
C ALA A 273 -1.67 -11.39 -4.48
N VAL A 274 -1.19 -10.34 -3.79
CA VAL A 274 -1.69 -8.95 -3.99
C VAL A 274 -1.57 -8.52 -5.45
N ALA A 275 -0.56 -9.00 -6.17
CA ALA A 275 -0.38 -8.75 -7.61
C ALA A 275 -1.54 -9.22 -8.50
N ALA A 276 -2.42 -10.10 -8.02
CA ALA A 276 -3.62 -10.51 -8.75
C ALA A 276 -4.64 -9.38 -8.86
N LEU A 277 -4.85 -8.62 -7.77
CA LEU A 277 -5.73 -7.44 -7.74
C LEU A 277 -5.02 -6.18 -8.19
N LEU A 278 -3.73 -6.04 -7.84
CA LEU A 278 -2.89 -4.90 -8.19
C LEU A 278 -1.70 -5.34 -9.05
N PRO A 279 -1.89 -5.50 -10.38
CA PRO A 279 -0.77 -5.71 -11.30
C PRO A 279 0.26 -4.59 -11.14
N ILE A 280 1.49 -4.94 -10.80
CA ILE A 280 2.56 -3.98 -10.50
C ILE A 280 2.92 -3.13 -11.72
N PHE A 281 3.30 -1.87 -11.49
CA PHE A 281 3.69 -0.93 -12.54
C PHE A 281 4.83 -0.01 -12.07
N ASP A 282 5.84 0.20 -12.90
CA ASP A 282 7.00 1.02 -12.55
C ASP A 282 6.82 2.51 -12.90
N LYS A 283 6.00 2.80 -13.92
CA LYS A 283 5.74 4.13 -14.50
C LYS A 283 4.29 4.24 -14.97
N GLN A 284 3.96 5.32 -15.68
CA GLN A 284 2.60 5.61 -16.14
C GLN A 284 1.62 5.71 -14.97
N TYR A 285 1.93 6.60 -14.04
CA TYR A 285 1.06 6.93 -12.91
C TYR A 285 1.04 8.43 -12.66
N PHE A 286 -0.01 8.89 -11.97
CA PHE A 286 -0.08 10.23 -11.40
C PHE A 286 0.24 10.19 -9.92
N THR A 287 0.82 11.24 -9.38
CA THR A 287 1.09 11.36 -7.95
C THR A 287 0.87 12.79 -7.46
N TYR A 288 0.34 12.90 -6.25
CA TYR A 288 0.14 14.16 -5.53
C TYR A 288 0.01 13.87 -4.03
N ASN A 289 0.19 14.89 -3.19
CA ASN A 289 -0.07 14.78 -1.75
C ASN A 289 -1.51 15.16 -1.43
N GLY A 290 -2.19 14.31 -0.67
CA GLY A 290 -3.61 14.42 -0.40
C GLY A 290 -4.00 13.91 0.97
N SER A 291 -5.25 13.47 1.09
CA SER A 291 -5.83 12.95 2.32
C SER A 291 -6.41 11.55 2.16
N LEU A 292 -6.83 10.97 3.27
CA LEU A 292 -7.86 9.94 3.25
C LEU A 292 -9.14 10.50 2.62
N THR A 293 -9.89 9.64 1.94
CA THR A 293 -11.16 9.99 1.31
C THR A 293 -12.37 9.69 2.19
N THR A 294 -12.14 9.18 3.40
CA THR A 294 -13.13 9.00 4.46
C THR A 294 -12.72 9.74 5.73
N PRO A 295 -13.67 10.09 6.62
CA PRO A 295 -13.36 10.66 7.92
C PRO A 295 -12.37 9.81 8.74
N PRO A 296 -11.45 10.45 9.49
CA PRO A 296 -11.38 11.88 9.77
C PRO A 296 -10.55 12.68 8.72
N CYS A 297 -10.41 12.18 7.50
CA CYS A 297 -9.81 12.88 6.36
C CYS A 297 -8.38 13.39 6.59
N PHE A 298 -7.54 12.61 7.28
CA PHE A 298 -6.15 12.98 7.54
C PHE A 298 -5.40 13.30 6.25
N GLU A 299 -4.73 14.46 6.19
CA GLU A 299 -3.85 14.87 5.09
C GLU A 299 -2.46 14.20 5.16
N SER A 300 -2.46 12.87 5.26
CA SER A 300 -1.28 12.03 5.46
C SER A 300 -0.95 11.15 4.25
N VAL A 301 -1.66 11.31 3.13
CA VAL A 301 -1.58 10.39 1.99
C VAL A 301 -0.71 10.96 0.87
N SER A 302 0.27 10.17 0.43
CA SER A 302 0.91 10.32 -0.87
C SER A 302 0.18 9.43 -1.87
N TRP A 303 -0.51 10.01 -2.83
CA TRP A 303 -1.31 9.28 -3.82
C TRP A 303 -0.46 8.79 -4.97
N VAL A 304 -0.71 7.57 -5.44
CA VAL A 304 -0.16 6.98 -6.67
C VAL A 304 -1.33 6.40 -7.48
N LEU A 305 -1.75 7.07 -8.54
CA LEU A 305 -2.87 6.65 -9.37
C LEU A 305 -2.35 6.01 -10.66
N ARG A 306 -2.64 4.73 -10.87
CA ARG A 306 -2.28 4.03 -12.11
C ARG A 306 -2.97 4.74 -13.29
N LYS A 307 -2.21 5.14 -14.31
CA LYS A 307 -2.75 5.88 -15.47
C LYS A 307 -3.69 5.02 -16.32
N GLU A 308 -3.33 3.76 -16.50
CA GLU A 308 -4.13 2.81 -17.29
C GLU A 308 -5.20 2.18 -16.39
N PRO A 309 -6.49 2.37 -16.68
CA PRO A 309 -7.56 1.70 -15.95
C PRO A 309 -7.48 0.18 -16.13
N MET A 310 -7.96 -0.56 -15.14
CA MET A 310 -8.31 -1.97 -15.29
C MET A 310 -9.73 -2.09 -15.87
N HIS A 311 -10.17 -3.31 -16.18
CA HIS A 311 -11.55 -3.55 -16.61
C HIS A 311 -12.35 -4.23 -15.50
N VAL A 312 -13.68 -4.04 -15.52
CA VAL A 312 -14.65 -4.75 -14.68
C VAL A 312 -15.91 -4.99 -15.51
N SER A 313 -16.58 -6.13 -15.32
CA SER A 313 -17.85 -6.40 -16.00
C SER A 313 -19.05 -5.86 -15.23
N ALA A 314 -20.19 -5.67 -15.91
CA ALA A 314 -21.44 -5.29 -15.27
C ALA A 314 -21.86 -6.31 -14.18
N ALA A 315 -21.71 -7.60 -14.47
CA ALA A 315 -22.00 -8.66 -13.50
C ALA A 315 -21.14 -8.54 -12.24
N GLN A 316 -19.84 -8.23 -12.38
CA GLN A 316 -18.97 -7.99 -11.23
C GLN A 316 -19.36 -6.73 -10.44
N MET A 317 -19.81 -5.67 -11.13
CA MET A 317 -20.31 -4.46 -10.47
C MET A 317 -21.58 -4.72 -9.67
N ASP A 318 -22.46 -5.57 -10.17
CA ASP A 318 -23.71 -5.90 -9.47
C ASP A 318 -23.47 -6.67 -8.17
N GLU A 319 -22.39 -7.44 -8.04
CA GLU A 319 -21.99 -8.05 -6.77
C GLU A 319 -21.62 -7.01 -5.71
N PHE A 320 -20.91 -5.93 -6.07
CA PHE A 320 -20.62 -4.84 -5.13
C PHE A 320 -21.88 -4.13 -4.64
N ARG A 321 -22.85 -3.90 -5.53
CA ARG A 321 -24.10 -3.19 -5.23
C ARG A 321 -25.08 -4.01 -4.38
N GLN A 322 -24.80 -5.30 -4.16
CA GLN A 322 -25.60 -6.16 -3.29
C GLN A 322 -25.19 -6.13 -1.81
N LEU A 323 -23.99 -5.61 -1.51
CA LEU A 323 -23.50 -5.45 -0.14
C LEU A 323 -24.40 -4.51 0.64
N LEU A 324 -24.65 -4.84 1.91
CA LEU A 324 -25.43 -4.03 2.83
C LEU A 324 -24.49 -3.27 3.77
N GLY A 325 -24.80 -2.00 4.01
CA GLY A 325 -24.10 -1.16 4.98
C GLY A 325 -24.65 -1.34 6.39
N GLU A 326 -24.09 -0.63 7.35
CA GLU A 326 -24.50 -0.72 8.77
C GLU A 326 -25.98 -0.38 9.00
N ASN A 327 -26.58 0.39 8.10
CA ASN A 327 -28.01 0.73 8.13
C ASN A 327 -28.92 -0.38 7.57
N GLY A 328 -28.38 -1.54 7.21
CA GLY A 328 -29.09 -2.67 6.61
C GLY A 328 -29.58 -2.44 5.18
N LYS A 329 -29.14 -1.36 4.52
CA LYS A 329 -29.51 -1.03 3.13
C LYS A 329 -28.35 -1.30 2.18
N PRO A 330 -28.64 -1.56 0.89
CA PRO A 330 -27.60 -1.68 -0.13
C PRO A 330 -26.67 -0.47 -0.15
N ILE A 331 -25.37 -0.72 -0.18
CA ILE A 331 -24.35 0.30 -0.39
C ILE A 331 -24.39 0.67 -1.88
N MET A 332 -25.30 1.58 -2.24
CA MET A 332 -25.43 2.03 -3.63
C MET A 332 -24.35 3.03 -4.03
N LYS A 333 -23.75 3.70 -3.05
CA LYS A 333 -22.70 4.71 -3.26
C LYS A 333 -21.85 4.81 -2.00
N ASN A 334 -20.53 4.70 -2.17
CA ASN A 334 -19.57 4.87 -1.10
C ASN A 334 -18.33 5.67 -1.53
N TYR A 335 -18.52 6.67 -2.40
CA TYR A 335 -17.45 7.51 -2.92
C TYR A 335 -17.64 8.98 -2.54
N ARG A 336 -16.55 9.66 -2.20
CA ARG A 336 -16.47 11.11 -1.94
C ARG A 336 -16.28 11.86 -3.28
N PRO A 337 -16.95 13.00 -3.50
CA PRO A 337 -16.73 13.82 -4.70
C PRO A 337 -15.32 14.41 -4.77
N PRO A 338 -14.80 14.76 -5.98
CA PRO A 338 -13.56 15.51 -6.14
C PRO A 338 -13.52 16.79 -5.30
N GLN A 339 -12.39 16.99 -4.62
CA GLN A 339 -12.10 18.15 -3.78
C GLN A 339 -11.23 19.15 -4.55
N PRO A 340 -11.23 20.45 -4.16
CA PRO A 340 -10.39 21.45 -4.81
C PRO A 340 -8.90 21.07 -4.78
N LEU A 341 -8.23 21.19 -5.93
CA LEU A 341 -6.78 20.93 -6.02
C LEU A 341 -5.98 21.95 -5.17
N ASN A 342 -6.47 23.18 -5.04
CA ASN A 342 -5.81 24.31 -4.38
C ASN A 342 -4.40 24.53 -4.97
N ASP A 343 -3.40 24.75 -4.12
CA ASP A 343 -2.02 25.08 -4.54
C ASP A 343 -1.17 23.83 -4.86
N ARG A 344 -1.81 22.65 -4.95
CA ARG A 344 -1.10 21.38 -5.23
C ARG A 344 -0.92 21.20 -6.73
N GLU A 345 0.13 20.47 -7.07
CA GLU A 345 0.37 20.03 -8.44
C GLU A 345 0.17 18.52 -8.57
N ILE A 346 -0.36 18.12 -9.72
CA ILE A 346 -0.42 16.71 -10.12
C ILE A 346 0.79 16.42 -10.98
N VAL A 347 1.58 15.44 -10.56
CA VAL A 347 2.76 14.99 -11.31
C VAL A 347 2.43 13.70 -12.05
N GLN A 348 2.69 13.66 -13.35
CA GLN A 348 2.61 12.46 -14.16
C GLN A 348 3.99 11.87 -14.38
N ILE A 349 4.19 10.61 -14.00
CA ILE A 349 5.41 9.87 -14.29
C ILE A 349 5.25 9.10 -15.60
N ARG A 350 6.04 9.46 -16.62
CA ARG A 350 6.05 8.85 -17.96
C ARG A 350 7.24 7.92 -18.17
N ARG A 351 7.19 7.19 -19.29
CA ARG A 351 8.23 6.28 -19.78
C ARG A 351 9.55 6.97 -20.05
#